data_AF-A0A973M6K0-F1
#
_entry.id   AF-A0A973M6K0-F1
#
_cell.length_a   1.000
_cell.length_b   1.000
_cell.length_c   1.000
_cell.angle_alpha   90.00
_cell.angle_beta   90.00
_cell.angle_gamma   90.00
#
_symmetry.space_group_name_H-M   'P 1'
#
loop_
_entity.id
_entity.type
_entity.pdbx_description
1 polymer ?
#
loop_
_entity_poly.entity_id
_entity_poly.type
_entity_poly.pdbx_seq_one_letter_code
_entity_poly.pdbx_strand_id
1 'polypeptide(L)'
;MTHPTHGTAVENGSGGVTSPFERFSALPPSTGLYRADQEKDACGLAIVATLRGEGGHDIVDAALHALRALEHRGAVGADEGTGDGAGILLQVPDEFFRTVVDFELPAVGQYAVGIAFLPADDREDAAARAGIEALAEAESLTVLGWRNVPVVAELVGAMARACMPRFAQPFFASATGEQLDRNDLDARVWRIRKRAQNKHGVYFPSLSSRTIVYKGMLTTAQLEPFYPDLSDELFTTKLAIVHSRFSTNTFPSWPLAQPFRTIAHNG
;
A
#
# COMPACT_ATOMS: atom_id res chain seq x y z
N MET A 1 53.58 -13.52 24.83
CA MET A 1 52.49 -14.20 24.11
C MET A 1 51.72 -13.15 23.33
N THR A 2 52.10 -13.00 22.06
CA THR A 2 51.51 -12.10 21.09
C THR A 2 50.29 -12.76 20.48
N HIS A 3 49.09 -12.25 20.77
CA HIS A 3 47.88 -12.62 20.05
C HIS A 3 47.78 -11.76 18.78
N PRO A 4 47.71 -12.35 17.58
CA PRO A 4 47.42 -11.59 16.38
C PRO A 4 45.90 -11.33 16.31
N THR A 5 45.54 -10.05 16.24
CA THR A 5 44.20 -9.61 15.86
C THR A 5 44.05 -9.81 14.35
N HIS A 6 43.42 -10.90 13.93
CA HIS A 6 42.82 -10.99 12.59
C HIS A 6 41.51 -10.19 12.61
N GLY A 7 41.63 -8.89 12.30
CA GLY A 7 40.50 -8.12 11.82
C GLY A 7 40.20 -8.53 10.39
N THR A 8 39.31 -9.50 10.21
CA THR A 8 38.63 -9.68 8.92
C THR A 8 37.72 -8.47 8.72
N ALA A 9 38.21 -7.49 7.97
CA ALA A 9 37.36 -6.51 7.32
C ALA A 9 36.40 -7.29 6.43
N VAL A 10 35.13 -7.35 6.82
CA VAL A 10 34.06 -7.77 5.93
C VAL A 10 33.89 -6.65 4.93
N GLU A 11 34.47 -6.83 3.75
CA GLU A 11 34.15 -6.03 2.58
C GLU A 11 32.66 -6.23 2.25
N ASN A 12 31.81 -5.28 2.66
CA ASN A 12 30.42 -5.21 2.19
C ASN A 12 30.40 -4.61 0.78
N GLY A 13 30.77 -5.44 -0.19
CA GLY A 13 30.53 -5.19 -1.61
C GLY A 13 29.34 -5.99 -2.12
N SER A 14 28.18 -5.34 -2.30
CA SER A 14 27.24 -5.50 -3.43
C SER A 14 25.82 -5.05 -3.06
N GLY A 15 25.22 -4.23 -3.93
CA GLY A 15 23.89 -3.64 -3.79
C GLY A 15 22.77 -4.68 -3.74
N GLY A 16 22.38 -5.06 -2.53
CA GLY A 16 21.16 -5.80 -2.25
C GLY A 16 19.94 -4.89 -2.33
N VAL A 17 18.81 -5.45 -2.76
CA VAL A 17 17.52 -4.77 -2.79
C VAL A 17 17.02 -4.57 -1.36
N THR A 18 16.84 -3.32 -0.93
CA THR A 18 16.26 -3.01 0.39
C THR A 18 14.81 -3.48 0.47
N SER A 19 14.45 -4.20 1.53
CA SER A 19 13.06 -4.61 1.78
C SER A 19 12.14 -3.39 1.92
N PRO A 20 10.89 -3.41 1.42
CA PRO A 20 9.98 -2.29 1.65
C PRO A 20 9.67 -2.05 3.13
N PHE A 21 9.73 -3.09 3.96
CA PHE A 21 9.51 -2.99 5.41
C PHE A 21 10.67 -2.29 6.14
N GLU A 22 11.81 -2.14 5.47
CA GLU A 22 12.95 -1.35 5.94
C GLU A 22 12.93 0.03 5.26
N ARG A 23 12.74 0.06 3.93
CA ARG A 23 12.74 1.29 3.12
C ARG A 23 11.66 2.30 3.52
N PHE A 24 10.44 1.82 3.78
CA PHE A 24 9.30 2.67 4.10
C PHE A 24 8.99 2.65 5.60
N SER A 25 10.04 2.51 6.41
CA SER A 25 9.97 2.32 7.86
C SER A 25 11.08 3.11 8.54
N ALA A 26 10.76 3.71 9.68
CA ALA A 26 11.73 4.37 10.55
C ALA A 26 12.02 3.56 11.82
N LEU A 27 11.61 2.29 11.87
CA LEU A 27 11.85 1.43 13.04
C LEU A 27 13.36 1.28 13.31
N PRO A 28 13.82 1.45 14.55
CA PRO A 28 15.23 1.26 14.88
C PRO A 28 15.63 -0.22 14.82
N PRO A 29 16.92 -0.54 14.67
CA PRO A 29 17.40 -1.91 14.83
C PRO A 29 17.20 -2.39 16.28
N SER A 30 16.88 -3.68 16.45
CA SER A 30 16.77 -4.32 17.76
C SER A 30 18.04 -4.09 18.58
N THR A 31 17.96 -3.25 19.62
CA THR A 31 19.10 -2.82 20.43
C THR A 31 18.67 -2.72 21.89
N GLY A 32 19.47 -3.27 22.81
CA GLY A 32 19.13 -3.30 24.23
C GLY A 32 17.89 -4.16 24.50
N LEU A 33 16.89 -3.60 25.19
CA LEU A 33 15.62 -4.29 25.50
C LEU A 33 14.58 -4.17 24.37
N TYR A 34 14.79 -3.30 23.38
CA TYR A 34 13.87 -3.15 22.25
C TYR A 34 14.02 -4.34 21.28
N ARG A 35 12.89 -4.97 20.97
CA ARG A 35 12.77 -6.09 20.03
C ARG A 35 11.67 -5.80 19.02
N ALA A 36 12.05 -5.57 17.76
CA ALA A 36 11.10 -5.26 16.69
C ALA A 36 10.04 -6.37 16.45
N ASP A 37 10.34 -7.62 16.83
CA ASP A 37 9.42 -8.75 16.71
C ASP A 37 8.45 -8.92 17.88
N GLN A 38 8.56 -8.07 18.91
CA GLN A 38 7.66 -8.06 20.08
C GLN A 38 6.69 -6.85 20.08
N GLU A 39 6.65 -6.09 18.99
CA GLU A 39 5.70 -5.00 18.80
C GLU A 39 4.25 -5.51 18.88
N LYS A 40 3.41 -4.78 19.60
CA LYS A 40 1.99 -5.06 19.76
C LYS A 40 1.18 -3.86 19.32
N ASP A 41 0.03 -4.12 18.71
CA ASP A 41 -0.85 -3.05 18.25
C ASP A 41 -2.27 -3.28 18.81
N ALA A 42 -2.97 -2.20 19.18
CA ALA A 42 -4.33 -2.24 19.71
C ALA A 42 -5.28 -1.38 18.85
N CYS A 43 -5.86 -1.99 17.82
CA CYS A 43 -6.50 -1.24 16.73
C CYS A 43 -8.00 -0.92 16.92
N GLY A 44 -8.56 -0.21 15.94
CA GLY A 44 -10.00 -0.15 15.67
C GLY A 44 -10.29 -0.69 14.26
N LEU A 45 -11.39 -1.42 14.10
CA LEU A 45 -11.83 -1.99 12.82
C LEU A 45 -13.32 -1.70 12.63
N ALA A 46 -13.71 -1.35 11.40
CA ALA A 46 -15.11 -1.35 10.99
C ALA A 46 -15.26 -1.90 9.57
N ILE A 47 -16.42 -2.50 9.30
CA ILE A 47 -16.80 -3.02 7.98
C ILE A 47 -18.17 -2.43 7.64
N VAL A 48 -18.29 -1.88 6.43
CA VAL A 48 -19.56 -1.41 5.86
C VAL A 48 -19.82 -2.20 4.58
N ALA A 49 -21.02 -2.76 4.45
CA ALA A 49 -21.45 -3.47 3.26
C ALA A 49 -22.89 -3.14 2.93
N THR A 50 -23.19 -2.97 1.64
CA THR A 50 -24.56 -2.80 1.18
C THR A 50 -25.21 -4.13 0.83
N LEU A 51 -26.51 -4.23 1.10
CA LEU A 51 -27.35 -5.35 0.66
C LEU A 51 -28.13 -5.01 -0.64
N ARG A 52 -28.00 -3.78 -1.16
CA ARG A 52 -28.72 -3.32 -2.37
C ARG A 52 -28.24 -4.01 -3.65
N GLY A 53 -27.06 -4.64 -3.63
CA GLY A 53 -26.46 -5.33 -4.77
C GLY A 53 -25.70 -4.42 -5.75
N GLU A 54 -25.86 -3.11 -5.66
CA GLU A 54 -25.11 -2.08 -6.40
C GLU A 54 -24.19 -1.27 -5.48
N GLY A 55 -23.09 -0.76 -6.03
CA GLY A 55 -22.15 0.06 -5.28
C GLY A 55 -22.62 1.50 -5.18
N GLY A 56 -22.08 2.23 -4.21
CA GLY A 56 -22.35 3.66 -4.05
C GLY A 56 -21.25 4.36 -3.24
N HIS A 57 -21.14 5.66 -3.43
CA HIS A 57 -20.21 6.49 -2.67
C HIS A 57 -20.65 6.64 -1.20
N ASP A 58 -21.95 6.51 -0.92
CA ASP A 58 -22.52 6.47 0.44
C ASP A 58 -21.84 5.43 1.34
N ILE A 59 -21.33 4.33 0.75
CA ILE A 59 -20.62 3.28 1.47
C ILE A 59 -19.18 3.67 1.79
N VAL A 60 -18.54 4.45 0.90
CA VAL A 60 -17.21 5.04 1.15
C VAL A 60 -17.32 6.06 2.29
N ASP A 61 -18.29 6.98 2.20
CA ASP A 61 -18.59 7.97 3.24
C ASP A 61 -18.87 7.33 4.59
N ALA A 62 -19.74 6.32 4.64
CA ALA A 62 -20.06 5.60 5.86
C ALA A 62 -18.83 4.92 6.48
N ALA A 63 -17.95 4.36 5.65
CA ALA A 63 -16.73 3.72 6.10
C ALA A 63 -15.70 4.74 6.63
N LEU A 64 -15.52 5.86 5.94
CA LEU A 64 -14.65 6.96 6.39
C LEU A 64 -15.18 7.62 7.66
N HIS A 65 -16.49 7.77 7.79
CA HIS A 65 -17.14 8.21 9.03
C HIS A 65 -16.88 7.22 10.18
N ALA A 66 -17.04 5.92 9.94
CA ALA A 66 -16.72 4.90 10.93
C ALA A 66 -15.24 4.92 11.32
N LEU A 67 -14.33 5.12 10.36
CA LEU A 67 -12.89 5.27 10.62
C LEU A 67 -12.61 6.45 11.56
N ARG A 68 -13.20 7.62 11.28
CA ARG A 68 -13.09 8.82 12.14
C ARG A 68 -13.63 8.59 13.54
N ALA A 69 -14.70 7.82 13.68
CA ALA A 69 -15.26 7.46 14.98
C ALA A 69 -14.33 6.55 15.80
N LEU A 70 -13.36 5.89 15.17
CA LEU A 70 -12.33 5.07 15.82
C LEU A 70 -11.11 5.89 16.28
N GLU A 71 -11.07 7.21 16.09
CA GLU A 71 -9.93 8.07 16.49
C GLU A 71 -9.57 7.92 17.98
N HIS A 72 -10.56 7.75 18.86
CA HIS A 72 -10.34 7.51 20.29
C HIS A 72 -9.60 6.19 20.60
N ARG A 73 -9.43 5.32 19.60
CA ARG A 73 -8.64 4.08 19.63
C ARG A 73 -7.39 4.16 18.76
N GLY A 74 -7.16 5.26 18.06
CA GLY A 74 -5.92 5.53 17.34
C GLY A 74 -4.86 6.11 18.28
N ALA A 75 -3.59 5.88 17.96
CA ALA A 75 -2.50 6.65 18.55
C ALA A 75 -2.02 7.69 17.56
N VAL A 76 -1.55 8.81 18.12
CA VAL A 76 -0.78 9.83 17.42
C VAL A 76 0.70 9.51 17.68
N GLY A 77 1.51 9.55 16.63
CA GLY A 77 2.95 9.29 16.67
C GLY A 77 3.72 10.33 17.49
N ALA A 78 5.05 10.21 17.50
CA ALA A 78 5.90 11.09 18.32
C ALA A 78 5.88 12.57 17.92
N ASP A 79 5.55 12.88 16.67
CA ASP A 79 5.41 14.24 16.15
C ASP A 79 3.96 14.56 15.74
N GLU A 80 3.59 15.83 15.89
CA GLU A 80 2.26 16.33 15.55
C GLU A 80 1.95 16.05 14.06
N GLY A 81 0.80 15.41 13.81
CA GLY A 81 0.36 15.06 12.45
C GLY A 81 0.87 13.72 11.91
N THR A 82 1.69 12.97 12.66
CA THR A 82 1.98 11.56 12.34
C THR A 82 0.93 10.68 13.01
N GLY A 83 0.19 9.88 12.25
CA GLY A 83 -0.67 8.82 12.79
C GLY A 83 0.01 7.46 12.68
N ASP A 84 -0.33 6.54 13.58
CA ASP A 84 0.25 5.19 13.65
C ASP A 84 -0.16 4.25 12.52
N GLY A 85 -1.18 4.64 11.75
CA GLY A 85 -1.59 4.00 10.51
C GLY A 85 -3.10 3.96 10.36
N ALA A 86 -3.59 4.42 9.22
CA ALA A 86 -4.99 4.31 8.84
C ALA A 86 -5.11 3.83 7.40
N GLY A 87 -6.23 3.16 7.10
CA GLY A 87 -6.49 2.73 5.75
C GLY A 87 -7.88 2.19 5.53
N ILE A 88 -8.19 2.00 4.25
CA ILE A 88 -9.45 1.51 3.72
C ILE A 88 -9.19 0.49 2.61
N LEU A 89 -9.87 -0.66 2.66
CA LEU A 89 -9.96 -1.64 1.60
C LEU A 89 -11.32 -1.51 0.94
N LEU A 90 -11.32 -1.38 -0.38
CA LEU A 90 -12.51 -1.16 -1.22
C LEU A 90 -12.50 -2.16 -2.37
N GLN A 91 -13.62 -2.27 -3.08
CA GLN A 91 -13.61 -2.86 -4.41
C GLN A 91 -12.96 -1.90 -5.41
N VAL A 92 -12.43 -2.43 -6.52
CA VAL A 92 -11.90 -1.61 -7.62
C VAL A 92 -13.03 -0.71 -8.18
N PRO A 93 -12.93 0.63 -8.08
CA PRO A 93 -13.95 1.56 -8.58
C PRO A 93 -13.75 1.80 -10.08
N ASP A 94 -14.28 0.91 -10.92
CA ASP A 94 -14.03 0.95 -12.37
C ASP A 94 -14.45 2.25 -13.04
N GLU A 95 -15.61 2.80 -12.68
CA GLU A 95 -16.13 4.04 -13.24
C GLU A 95 -15.18 5.22 -12.98
N PHE A 96 -14.74 5.38 -11.73
CA PHE A 96 -13.70 6.34 -11.36
C PHE A 96 -12.42 6.12 -12.17
N PHE A 97 -11.90 4.88 -12.24
CA PHE A 97 -10.63 4.67 -12.94
C PHE A 97 -10.67 5.03 -14.41
N ARG A 98 -11.79 4.79 -15.11
CA ARG A 98 -11.96 5.17 -16.51
C ARG A 98 -11.92 6.68 -16.74
N THR A 99 -12.23 7.51 -15.74
CA THR A 99 -12.20 8.97 -15.88
C THR A 99 -10.84 9.58 -15.57
N VAL A 100 -9.98 8.88 -14.82
CA VAL A 100 -8.70 9.41 -14.31
C VAL A 100 -7.45 8.80 -14.96
N VAL A 101 -7.61 7.89 -15.93
CA VAL A 101 -6.51 7.34 -16.73
C VAL A 101 -6.65 7.76 -18.19
N ASP A 102 -5.53 7.82 -18.90
CA ASP A 102 -5.42 8.21 -20.31
C ASP A 102 -5.30 7.03 -21.29
N PHE A 103 -5.47 5.80 -20.79
CA PHE A 103 -5.42 4.56 -21.56
C PHE A 103 -6.71 3.75 -21.41
N GLU A 104 -6.98 2.89 -22.40
CA GLU A 104 -8.19 2.07 -22.38
C GLU A 104 -8.10 0.95 -21.34
N LEU A 105 -9.14 0.85 -20.50
CA LEU A 105 -9.31 -0.25 -19.57
C LEU A 105 -10.21 -1.34 -20.15
N PRO A 106 -9.78 -2.62 -20.14
CA PRO A 106 -10.65 -3.77 -20.41
C PRO A 106 -11.90 -3.78 -19.52
N ALA A 107 -12.83 -4.70 -19.82
CA ALA A 107 -14.02 -4.90 -18.99
C ALA A 107 -13.66 -5.16 -17.51
N VAL A 108 -14.57 -4.84 -16.59
CA VAL A 108 -14.40 -5.09 -15.15
C VAL A 108 -14.01 -6.55 -14.90
N GLY A 109 -12.92 -6.75 -14.15
CA GLY A 109 -12.38 -8.08 -13.86
C GLY A 109 -11.42 -8.64 -14.92
N GLN A 110 -11.22 -7.94 -16.03
CA GLN A 110 -10.20 -8.25 -17.06
C GLN A 110 -8.94 -7.37 -16.95
N TYR A 111 -8.89 -6.49 -15.96
CA TYR A 111 -7.68 -5.81 -15.55
C TYR A 111 -7.49 -5.90 -14.03
N ALA A 112 -6.24 -5.75 -13.60
CA ALA A 112 -5.85 -5.69 -12.20
C ALA A 112 -5.11 -4.39 -11.92
N VAL A 113 -5.27 -3.87 -10.72
CA VAL A 113 -4.65 -2.62 -10.27
C VAL A 113 -4.24 -2.74 -8.80
N GLY A 114 -3.26 -1.95 -8.40
CA GLY A 114 -2.79 -1.85 -7.04
C GLY A 114 -1.99 -0.58 -6.86
N ILE A 115 -1.79 -0.12 -5.62
CA ILE A 115 -0.90 1.01 -5.36
C ILE A 115 0.51 0.47 -5.12
N ALA A 116 1.43 0.74 -6.02
CA ALA A 116 2.85 0.50 -5.82
C ALA A 116 3.42 1.59 -4.91
N PHE A 117 4.03 1.18 -3.80
CA PHE A 117 4.89 2.02 -2.98
C PHE A 117 6.29 1.95 -3.57
N LEU A 118 6.66 3.01 -4.27
CA LEU A 118 7.90 3.13 -5.04
C LEU A 118 8.93 3.98 -4.28
N PRO A 119 10.23 3.76 -4.50
CA PRO A 119 11.28 4.65 -3.99
C PRO A 119 11.07 6.13 -4.38
N ALA A 120 11.55 7.03 -3.53
CA ALA A 120 11.50 8.47 -3.77
C ALA A 120 12.59 8.98 -4.72
N ASP A 121 13.67 8.22 -4.91
CA ASP A 121 14.71 8.52 -5.91
C ASP A 121 14.23 8.16 -7.32
N ASP A 122 14.43 9.08 -8.28
CA ASP A 122 13.94 8.94 -9.65
C ASP A 122 14.54 7.74 -10.40
N ARG A 123 15.82 7.42 -10.15
CA ARG A 123 16.48 6.32 -10.85
C ARG A 123 16.02 4.98 -10.29
N GLU A 124 15.89 4.89 -8.97
CA GLU A 124 15.33 3.69 -8.33
C GLU A 124 13.86 3.48 -8.72
N ASP A 125 13.06 4.55 -8.81
CA ASP A 125 11.66 4.51 -9.25
C ASP A 125 11.56 3.97 -10.68
N ALA A 126 12.33 4.56 -11.62
CA ALA A 126 12.39 4.10 -13.00
C ALA A 126 12.82 2.62 -13.12
N ALA A 127 13.85 2.22 -12.36
CA ALA A 127 14.30 0.83 -12.34
C ALA A 127 13.24 -0.13 -11.77
N ALA A 128 12.51 0.29 -10.73
CA ALA A 128 11.43 -0.50 -10.15
C ALA A 128 10.24 -0.67 -11.12
N ARG A 129 9.86 0.39 -11.84
CA ARG A 129 8.80 0.34 -12.87
C ARG A 129 9.17 -0.58 -14.02
N ALA A 130 10.37 -0.43 -14.58
CA ALA A 130 10.89 -1.32 -15.63
C ALA A 130 10.95 -2.77 -15.15
N GLY A 131 11.34 -3.00 -13.89
CA GLY A 131 11.31 -4.32 -13.26
C GLY A 131 9.90 -4.90 -13.20
N ILE A 132 8.90 -4.11 -12.84
CA ILE A 132 7.49 -4.52 -12.79
C ILE A 132 6.95 -4.85 -14.19
N GLU A 133 7.31 -4.07 -15.20
CA GLU A 133 6.94 -4.33 -16.60
C GLU A 133 7.54 -5.66 -17.10
N ALA A 134 8.82 -5.92 -16.82
CA ALA A 134 9.45 -7.20 -17.15
C ALA A 134 8.83 -8.38 -16.37
N LEU A 135 8.39 -8.16 -15.13
CA LEU A 135 7.64 -9.16 -14.37
C LEU A 135 6.26 -9.42 -14.98
N ALA A 136 5.59 -8.40 -15.52
CA ALA A 136 4.31 -8.56 -16.21
C ALA A 136 4.46 -9.40 -17.47
N GLU A 137 5.45 -9.09 -18.30
CA GLU A 137 5.75 -9.85 -19.52
C GLU A 137 6.02 -11.33 -19.21
N ALA A 138 6.81 -11.60 -18.17
CA ALA A 138 7.10 -12.97 -17.71
C ALA A 138 5.85 -13.74 -17.21
N GLU A 139 4.76 -13.06 -16.91
CA GLU A 139 3.47 -13.64 -16.49
C GLU A 139 2.41 -13.56 -17.62
N SER A 140 2.84 -13.26 -18.85
CA SER A 140 1.98 -13.06 -20.02
C SER A 140 0.92 -11.97 -19.81
N LEU A 141 1.28 -10.94 -19.04
CA LEU A 141 0.51 -9.72 -18.84
C LEU A 141 1.24 -8.53 -19.47
N THR A 142 0.51 -7.46 -19.72
CA THR A 142 1.06 -6.16 -20.09
C THR A 142 0.66 -5.11 -19.07
N VAL A 143 1.52 -4.11 -18.86
CA VAL A 143 1.15 -2.89 -18.13
C VAL A 143 0.50 -1.94 -19.13
N LEU A 144 -0.80 -1.67 -18.96
CA LEU A 144 -1.57 -0.77 -19.83
C LEU A 144 -1.12 0.69 -19.66
N GLY A 145 -0.74 1.03 -18.43
CA GLY A 145 -0.21 2.34 -18.09
C GLY A 145 -0.03 2.49 -16.59
N TRP A 146 0.55 3.63 -16.21
CA TRP A 146 0.80 4.02 -14.84
C TRP A 146 0.06 5.30 -14.52
N ARG A 147 -0.73 5.28 -13.44
CA ARG A 147 -1.33 6.49 -12.86
C ARG A 147 -0.56 6.91 -11.62
N ASN A 148 -0.08 8.14 -11.55
CA ASN A 148 0.41 8.68 -10.28
C ASN A 148 -0.80 8.97 -9.39
N VAL A 149 -0.80 8.44 -8.16
CA VAL A 149 -1.92 8.64 -7.23
C VAL A 149 -1.80 10.06 -6.66
N PRO A 150 -2.83 10.91 -6.80
CA PRO A 150 -2.80 12.23 -6.19
C PRO A 150 -2.77 12.09 -4.66
N VAL A 151 -1.85 12.82 -4.03
CA VAL A 151 -1.72 12.85 -2.56
C VAL A 151 -1.47 14.26 -2.06
N VAL A 152 -1.94 14.56 -0.84
CA VAL A 152 -1.67 15.83 -0.15
C VAL A 152 -0.61 15.60 0.93
N ALA A 153 0.65 15.54 0.51
CA ALA A 153 1.78 15.16 1.37
C ALA A 153 1.92 16.06 2.60
N GLU A 154 1.57 17.34 2.46
CA GLU A 154 1.58 18.41 3.47
C GLU A 154 0.86 18.02 4.76
N LEU A 155 -0.15 17.15 4.69
CA LEU A 155 -0.94 16.73 5.84
C LEU A 155 -0.18 15.81 6.81
N VAL A 156 0.90 15.17 6.36
CA VAL A 156 1.59 14.11 7.11
C VAL A 156 2.74 14.70 7.94
N GLY A 157 2.89 14.25 9.18
CA GLY A 157 4.02 14.65 10.05
C GLY A 157 5.39 14.41 9.40
N ALA A 158 6.41 15.12 9.89
CA ALA A 158 7.74 15.12 9.29
C ALA A 158 8.38 13.73 9.30
N MET A 159 8.17 12.95 10.38
CA MET A 159 8.70 11.59 10.48
C MET A 159 8.08 10.67 9.43
N ALA A 160 6.75 10.67 9.30
CA ALA A 160 6.07 9.83 8.33
C ALA A 160 6.36 10.25 6.88
N ARG A 161 6.52 11.55 6.64
CA ARG A 161 6.92 12.09 5.33
C ARG A 161 8.34 11.67 4.94
N ALA A 162 9.27 11.60 5.89
CA ALA A 162 10.66 11.21 5.61
C ALA A 162 10.80 9.78 5.08
N CYS A 163 9.89 8.86 5.43
CA CYS A 163 9.84 7.50 4.92
C CYS A 163 8.67 7.24 3.94
N MET A 164 8.04 8.30 3.42
CA MET A 164 6.90 8.21 2.52
C MET A 164 7.30 7.68 1.13
N PRO A 165 6.61 6.64 0.59
CA PRO A 165 6.83 6.18 -0.76
C PRO A 165 6.25 7.15 -1.80
N ARG A 166 6.68 7.02 -3.05
CA ARG A 166 5.87 7.49 -4.18
C ARG A 166 4.73 6.50 -4.41
N PHE A 167 3.54 7.01 -4.68
CA PHE A 167 2.34 6.20 -4.92
C PHE A 167 2.00 6.21 -6.41
N ALA A 168 2.06 5.04 -7.04
CA ALA A 168 1.61 4.90 -8.42
C ALA A 168 0.79 3.63 -8.61
N GLN A 169 -0.17 3.67 -9.51
CA GLN A 169 -1.04 2.56 -9.86
C GLN A 169 -0.67 2.01 -11.24
N PRO A 170 0.04 0.87 -11.31
CA PRO A 170 0.13 0.12 -12.56
C PRO A 170 -1.16 -0.66 -12.81
N PHE A 171 -1.64 -0.63 -14.04
CA PHE A 171 -2.80 -1.37 -14.52
C PHE A 171 -2.34 -2.52 -15.40
N PHE A 172 -2.74 -3.75 -15.09
CA PHE A 172 -2.32 -4.96 -15.79
C PHE A 172 -3.49 -5.62 -16.50
N ALA A 173 -3.27 -6.13 -17.69
CA ALA A 173 -4.21 -7.00 -18.40
C ALA A 173 -3.48 -8.07 -19.21
N SER A 174 -4.23 -8.97 -19.85
CA SER A 174 -3.64 -9.96 -20.76
C SER A 174 -2.83 -9.29 -21.86
N ALA A 175 -1.60 -9.75 -22.09
CA ALA A 175 -0.76 -9.26 -23.18
C ALA A 175 -1.32 -9.58 -24.57
N THR A 176 -2.12 -10.65 -24.68
CA THR A 176 -2.71 -11.11 -25.95
C THR A 176 -4.14 -10.60 -26.17
N GLY A 177 -4.71 -9.90 -25.17
CA GLY A 177 -6.12 -9.50 -25.17
C GLY A 177 -7.10 -10.64 -24.92
N GLU A 178 -6.63 -11.85 -24.61
CA GLU A 178 -7.51 -12.96 -24.24
C GLU A 178 -8.28 -12.65 -22.94
N GLN A 179 -9.53 -13.12 -22.85
CA GLN A 179 -10.27 -13.02 -21.60
C GLN A 179 -9.73 -14.04 -20.59
N LEU A 180 -9.26 -13.55 -19.45
CA LEU A 180 -8.77 -14.37 -18.37
C LEU A 180 -9.88 -14.64 -17.35
N ASP A 181 -9.90 -15.84 -16.78
CA ASP A 181 -10.63 -16.05 -15.53
C ASP A 181 -10.04 -15.12 -14.47
N ARG A 182 -10.92 -14.52 -13.65
CA ARG A 182 -10.52 -13.51 -12.68
C ARG A 182 -9.59 -14.09 -11.60
N ASN A 183 -9.64 -15.39 -11.31
CA ASN A 183 -8.68 -16.03 -10.40
C ASN A 183 -7.31 -16.22 -11.07
N ASP A 184 -7.28 -16.52 -12.38
CA ASP A 184 -6.01 -16.62 -13.11
C ASP A 184 -5.31 -15.26 -13.18
N LEU A 185 -6.04 -14.18 -13.50
CA LEU A 185 -5.49 -12.82 -13.48
C LEU A 185 -4.94 -12.46 -12.09
N ASP A 186 -5.71 -12.68 -11.02
CA ASP A 186 -5.26 -12.41 -9.65
C ASP A 186 -4.06 -13.29 -9.24
N ALA A 187 -3.99 -14.53 -9.69
CA ALA A 187 -2.85 -15.42 -9.44
C ALA A 187 -1.57 -14.93 -10.13
N ARG A 188 -1.67 -14.46 -11.38
CA ARG A 188 -0.55 -13.87 -12.14
C ARG A 188 -0.04 -12.60 -11.46
N VAL A 189 -0.91 -11.65 -11.14
CA VAL A 189 -0.46 -10.42 -10.45
C VAL A 189 -0.03 -10.66 -9.01
N TRP A 190 -0.48 -11.72 -8.34
CA TRP A 190 0.09 -12.15 -7.07
C TRP A 190 1.56 -12.54 -7.20
N ARG A 191 1.95 -13.25 -8.27
CA ARG A 191 3.35 -13.61 -8.54
C ARG A 191 4.20 -12.37 -8.82
N ILE A 192 3.67 -11.43 -9.61
CA ILE A 192 4.29 -10.12 -9.83
C ILE A 192 4.52 -9.41 -8.50
N ARG A 193 3.49 -9.27 -7.67
CA ARG A 193 3.58 -8.62 -6.35
C ARG A 193 4.69 -9.21 -5.48
N LYS A 194 4.73 -10.54 -5.37
CA LYS A 194 5.74 -11.23 -4.54
C LYS A 194 7.15 -11.04 -5.08
N ARG A 195 7.31 -11.10 -6.41
CA ARG A 195 8.61 -10.91 -7.07
C ARG A 195 9.06 -9.44 -7.01
N ALA A 196 8.16 -8.48 -7.19
CA ALA A 196 8.44 -7.05 -7.10
C ALA A 196 8.92 -6.64 -5.71
N GLN A 197 8.28 -7.16 -4.65
CA GLN A 197 8.75 -6.98 -3.28
C GLN A 197 10.19 -7.46 -3.08
N ASN A 198 10.50 -8.66 -3.57
CA ASN A 198 11.80 -9.29 -3.31
C ASN A 198 12.92 -8.75 -4.23
N LYS A 199 12.60 -8.36 -5.46
CA LYS A 199 13.59 -7.97 -6.47
C LYS A 199 13.74 -6.46 -6.66
N HIS A 200 12.74 -5.68 -6.28
CA HIS A 200 12.72 -4.24 -6.53
C HIS A 200 12.34 -3.41 -5.30
N GLY A 201 12.12 -4.04 -4.13
CA GLY A 201 11.78 -3.33 -2.90
C GLY A 201 10.40 -2.66 -2.94
N VAL A 202 9.54 -3.05 -3.89
CA VAL A 202 8.22 -2.44 -4.08
C VAL A 202 7.18 -3.12 -3.20
N TYR A 203 6.42 -2.33 -2.45
CA TYR A 203 5.31 -2.83 -1.67
C TYR A 203 3.98 -2.52 -2.34
N PHE A 204 3.13 -3.53 -2.45
CA PHE A 204 1.74 -3.37 -2.86
C PHE A 204 0.82 -3.64 -1.66
N PRO A 205 0.11 -2.63 -1.11
CA PRO A 205 -0.97 -2.82 -0.15
C PRO A 205 -2.05 -3.75 -0.70
N SER A 206 -2.28 -3.70 -2.01
CA SER A 206 -3.10 -4.62 -2.79
C SER A 206 -2.57 -4.65 -4.22
N LEU A 207 -2.80 -5.75 -4.92
CA LEU A 207 -2.66 -5.84 -6.38
C LEU A 207 -3.63 -6.92 -6.84
N SER A 208 -4.77 -6.51 -7.41
CA SER A 208 -5.91 -7.39 -7.69
C SER A 208 -6.86 -6.74 -8.70
N SER A 209 -7.62 -7.58 -9.38
CA SER A 209 -8.79 -7.19 -10.19
C SER A 209 -10.05 -6.94 -9.36
N ARG A 210 -10.03 -7.22 -8.04
CA ARG A 210 -11.18 -7.20 -7.13
C ARG A 210 -11.18 -6.04 -6.17
N THR A 211 -10.06 -5.85 -5.49
CA THR A 211 -9.97 -4.94 -4.36
C THR A 211 -8.75 -4.04 -4.48
N ILE A 212 -8.89 -2.84 -3.91
CA ILE A 212 -7.82 -1.87 -3.78
C ILE A 212 -7.72 -1.38 -2.34
N VAL A 213 -6.50 -1.12 -1.88
CA VAL A 213 -6.23 -0.64 -0.53
C VAL A 213 -5.54 0.72 -0.59
N TYR A 214 -6.16 1.73 0.02
CA TYR A 214 -5.59 3.04 0.30
C TYR A 214 -5.22 3.08 1.77
N LYS A 215 -3.94 3.28 2.09
CA LYS A 215 -3.46 3.29 3.48
C LYS A 215 -2.15 4.03 3.62
N GLY A 216 -1.85 4.47 4.82
CA GLY A 216 -0.58 5.11 5.12
C GLY A 216 -0.40 5.43 6.59
N MET A 217 0.68 6.13 6.90
CA MET A 217 0.98 6.66 8.23
C MET A 217 0.17 7.92 8.51
N LEU A 218 -1.14 7.70 8.67
CA LEU A 218 -2.17 8.72 8.73
C LEU A 218 -3.00 8.51 10.00
N THR A 219 -3.48 9.60 10.59
CA THR A 219 -4.58 9.56 11.56
C THR A 219 -5.88 9.18 10.85
N THR A 220 -6.92 8.84 11.61
CA THR A 220 -8.20 8.42 10.99
C THR A 220 -8.85 9.56 10.19
N ALA A 221 -8.65 10.81 10.62
CA ALA A 221 -9.17 12.00 9.97
C ALA A 221 -8.40 12.40 8.69
N GLN A 222 -7.13 12.03 8.58
CA GLN A 222 -6.26 12.40 7.45
C GLN A 222 -6.44 11.51 6.21
N LEU A 223 -7.03 10.31 6.33
CA LEU A 223 -7.05 9.34 5.22
C LEU A 223 -7.67 9.90 3.93
N GLU A 224 -8.88 10.45 4.04
CA GLU A 224 -9.60 11.01 2.88
C GLU A 224 -8.92 12.29 2.35
N PRO A 225 -8.59 13.30 3.18
CA PRO A 225 -7.86 14.47 2.70
C PRO A 225 -6.49 14.17 2.08
N PHE A 226 -5.80 13.13 2.56
CA PHE A 226 -4.51 12.71 2.00
C PHE A 226 -4.65 12.03 0.64
N TYR A 227 -5.72 11.25 0.41
CA TYR A 227 -6.04 10.61 -0.86
C TYR A 227 -7.33 11.20 -1.45
N PRO A 228 -7.26 12.31 -2.22
CA PRO A 228 -8.45 12.99 -2.77
C PRO A 228 -9.35 12.10 -3.62
N ASP A 229 -8.82 11.00 -4.19
CA ASP A 229 -9.61 9.97 -4.88
C ASP A 229 -10.81 9.49 -4.04
N LEU A 230 -10.65 9.40 -2.72
CA LEU A 230 -11.68 8.92 -1.81
C LEU A 230 -12.87 9.87 -1.65
N SER A 231 -12.74 11.12 -2.11
CA SER A 231 -13.81 12.13 -2.10
C SER A 231 -14.52 12.25 -3.45
N ASP A 232 -14.12 11.48 -4.47
CA ASP A 232 -14.76 11.52 -5.78
C ASP A 232 -16.05 10.67 -5.77
N GLU A 233 -17.18 11.24 -6.20
CA GLU A 233 -18.48 10.57 -6.20
C GLU A 233 -18.53 9.31 -7.10
N LEU A 234 -17.66 9.22 -8.12
CA LEU A 234 -17.51 8.03 -8.96
C LEU A 234 -16.74 6.92 -8.26
N PHE A 235 -16.08 7.23 -7.14
CA PHE A 235 -15.43 6.23 -6.29
C PHE A 235 -16.51 5.48 -5.49
N THR A 236 -17.08 4.46 -6.11
CA THR A 236 -18.16 3.65 -5.54
C THR A 236 -17.67 2.26 -5.13
N THR A 237 -18.30 1.68 -4.12
CA THR A 237 -18.01 0.31 -3.67
C THR A 237 -19.26 -0.35 -3.12
N LYS A 238 -19.30 -1.69 -3.03
CA LYS A 238 -20.34 -2.42 -2.25
C LYS A 238 -19.87 -2.79 -0.84
N LEU A 239 -18.56 -2.76 -0.61
CA LEU A 239 -17.91 -3.17 0.62
C LEU A 239 -16.73 -2.24 0.91
N ALA A 240 -16.60 -1.83 2.17
CA ALA A 240 -15.44 -1.12 2.67
C ALA A 240 -15.01 -1.72 4.01
N ILE A 241 -13.71 -1.91 4.19
CA ILE A 241 -13.10 -2.29 5.47
C ILE A 241 -12.13 -1.19 5.87
N VAL A 242 -12.35 -0.56 7.01
CA VAL A 242 -11.46 0.49 7.53
C VAL A 242 -10.75 0.01 8.78
N HIS A 243 -9.52 0.48 8.95
CA HIS A 243 -8.71 0.13 10.10
C HIS A 243 -7.93 1.34 10.59
N SER A 244 -7.93 1.52 11.91
CA SER A 244 -7.07 2.46 12.64
C SER A 244 -6.09 1.66 13.49
N ARG A 245 -4.79 1.93 13.33
CA ARG A 245 -3.71 1.28 14.06
C ARG A 245 -3.33 2.11 15.29
N PHE A 246 -3.07 1.44 16.39
CA PHE A 246 -2.38 2.00 17.56
C PHE A 246 -1.16 1.14 17.80
N SER A 247 0.04 1.71 17.78
CA SER A 247 1.27 0.97 17.94
C SER A 247 1.95 1.23 19.27
N THR A 248 2.73 0.25 19.74
CA THR A 248 3.64 0.45 20.87
C THR A 248 4.92 1.20 20.51
N ASN A 249 5.15 1.52 19.24
CA ASN A 249 6.29 2.31 18.78
C ASN A 249 5.87 3.67 18.22
N THR A 250 6.81 4.61 18.25
CA THR A 250 6.63 5.97 17.74
C THR A 250 7.22 6.18 16.35
N PHE A 251 7.64 5.10 15.67
CA PHE A 251 8.37 5.17 14.40
C PHE A 251 7.48 4.75 13.22
N PRO A 252 7.29 5.63 12.21
CA PRO A 252 6.37 5.34 11.13
C PRO A 252 6.82 4.20 10.22
N SER A 253 5.87 3.35 9.80
CA SER A 253 6.09 2.28 8.83
C SER A 253 4.88 2.10 7.90
N TRP A 254 4.94 2.75 6.72
CA TRP A 254 3.83 2.74 5.74
C TRP A 254 3.32 1.34 5.38
N PRO A 255 4.18 0.30 5.24
CA PRO A 255 3.74 -1.06 4.94
C PRO A 255 2.93 -1.73 6.07
N LEU A 256 3.13 -1.31 7.33
CA LEU A 256 2.49 -1.88 8.51
C LEU A 256 1.10 -1.29 8.81
N ALA A 257 0.77 -0.13 8.24
CA ALA A 257 -0.61 0.35 8.20
C ALA A 257 -1.53 -0.75 7.62
N GLN A 258 -2.77 -0.77 8.07
CA GLN A 258 -3.78 -1.75 7.65
C GLN A 258 -4.97 -1.02 7.00
N PRO A 259 -5.84 -1.70 6.22
CA PRO A 259 -5.90 -3.15 5.97
C PRO A 259 -4.69 -3.78 5.25
N PHE A 260 -4.55 -5.10 5.44
CA PHE A 260 -3.79 -5.95 4.54
C PHE A 260 -4.68 -6.42 3.38
N ARG A 261 -4.14 -7.32 2.56
CA ARG A 261 -4.68 -7.62 1.22
C ARG A 261 -6.06 -8.29 1.22
N THR A 262 -6.37 -8.97 2.30
CA THR A 262 -7.62 -9.73 2.51
C THR A 262 -8.09 -9.70 3.96
N ILE A 263 -7.36 -9.04 4.85
CA ILE A 263 -7.59 -9.07 6.29
C ILE A 263 -7.25 -7.72 6.90
N ALA A 264 -8.02 -7.33 7.90
CA ALA A 264 -7.65 -6.31 8.85
C ALA A 264 -7.82 -6.93 10.25
N HIS A 265 -6.85 -6.70 11.13
CA HIS A 265 -6.71 -7.41 12.39
C HIS A 265 -6.73 -6.43 13.55
N ASN A 266 -7.63 -6.70 14.51
CA ASN A 266 -7.61 -6.07 15.81
C ASN A 266 -7.27 -7.12 16.87
N GLY A 267 -6.05 -7.03 17.42
CA GLY A 267 -5.53 -7.94 18.44
C GLY A 267 -4.03 -8.12 18.36
#